data_AF-A0AAW9E873-F1
#
_entry.id   AF-A0AAW9E873-F1
#
_cell.length_a   1.000
_cell.length_b   1.000
_cell.length_c   1.000
_cell.angle_alpha   90.00
_cell.angle_beta   90.00
_cell.angle_gamma   90.00
#
_symmetry.space_group_name_H-M   'P 1'
#
loop_
_entity.id
_entity.type
_entity.pdbx_description
1 polymer ?
#
loop_
_entity_poly.entity_id
_entity_poly.type
_entity_poly.pdbx_seq_one_letter_code
_entity_poly.pdbx_strand_id
1 'polypeptide(L)'
;ALGLRSRYRVDVYTGIKLFKSNKVSSYQCKYDKKIFPLYQSHVNGQGVEQVVDKRQNVFSSPKVILMLCAFPILLLISLNFLYQFFTRFDAKNEVDVPAEQATSQRINQTSNKSIISPLIPMPIPPPISEQWRIVGKLEKEGRSWVILKDKQGRLRLEPASG
;
A
#
# COMPACT_ATOMS: atom_id res chain seq x y z
N ALA A 1 -12.31 15.25 26.54
CA ALA A 1 -11.15 16.04 27.02
C ALA A 1 -9.88 15.25 26.70
N LEU A 2 -8.70 15.84 26.71
CA LEU A 2 -7.45 15.12 26.38
C LEU A 2 -6.99 14.18 27.50
N GLY A 3 -7.67 14.15 28.66
CA GLY A 3 -7.37 13.22 29.76
C GLY A 3 -6.06 13.52 30.51
N LEU A 4 -5.47 14.70 30.33
CA LEU A 4 -4.23 15.10 30.98
C LEU A 4 -4.45 15.41 32.48
N ARG A 5 -3.75 14.71 33.37
CA ARG A 5 -3.89 14.87 34.85
C ARG A 5 -3.45 16.24 35.38
N SER A 6 -2.75 17.04 34.59
CA SER A 6 -2.22 18.36 34.99
C SER A 6 -3.11 19.53 34.59
N ARG A 7 -4.27 19.28 33.99
CA ARG A 7 -5.19 20.32 33.51
C ARG A 7 -6.62 19.97 33.88
N TYR A 8 -7.43 21.00 34.08
CA TYR A 8 -8.84 20.86 34.35
C TYR A 8 -9.65 21.74 33.39
N ARG A 9 -10.92 21.38 33.22
CA ARG A 9 -11.88 22.12 32.42
C ARG A 9 -12.84 22.85 33.35
N VAL A 10 -13.09 24.12 33.05
CA VAL A 10 -14.20 24.87 33.68
C VAL A 10 -15.28 25.02 32.64
N ASP A 11 -16.47 24.52 32.95
CA ASP A 11 -17.67 24.71 32.14
C ASP A 11 -18.64 25.62 32.92
N VAL A 12 -18.98 26.75 32.33
CA VAL A 12 -19.89 27.75 32.93
C VAL A 12 -21.27 27.58 32.31
N TYR A 13 -22.31 27.49 33.15
CA TYR A 13 -23.69 27.32 32.72
C TYR A 13 -24.58 28.46 33.24
N THR A 14 -25.58 28.85 32.45
CA THR A 14 -26.65 29.75 32.90
C THR A 14 -27.65 28.96 33.73
N GLY A 15 -27.59 29.08 35.05
CA GLY A 15 -28.53 28.48 36.00
C GLY A 15 -28.15 27.06 36.46
N ILE A 16 -29.10 26.38 37.13
CA ILE A 16 -28.83 25.11 37.83
C ILE A 16 -28.76 23.88 36.91
N LYS A 17 -29.33 23.96 35.71
CA LYS A 17 -29.44 22.80 34.81
C LYS A 17 -28.25 22.74 33.85
N LEU A 18 -27.42 21.70 34.01
CA LEU A 18 -26.19 21.46 33.24
C LEU A 18 -26.44 20.90 31.82
N PHE A 19 -27.40 21.47 31.09
CA PHE A 19 -27.67 21.10 29.71
C PHE A 19 -26.72 21.80 28.74
N LYS A 20 -26.44 21.15 27.60
CA LYS A 20 -25.58 21.71 26.55
C LYS A 20 -26.07 23.08 26.05
N SER A 21 -27.38 23.29 26.01
CA SER A 21 -28.01 24.56 25.61
C SER A 21 -27.75 25.71 26.58
N ASN A 22 -27.56 25.42 27.87
CA ASN A 22 -27.33 26.42 28.91
C ASN A 22 -25.83 26.67 29.14
N LYS A 23 -24.94 26.06 28.35
CA LYS A 23 -23.50 26.24 28.53
C LYS A 23 -23.05 27.56 27.91
N VAL A 24 -22.57 28.48 28.75
CA VAL A 24 -22.07 29.80 28.36
C VAL A 24 -20.66 29.69 27.79
N SER A 25 -19.76 29.05 28.53
CA SER A 25 -18.35 28.98 28.15
C SER A 25 -17.71 27.71 28.67
N SER A 26 -16.61 27.33 28.01
CA SER A 26 -15.81 26.16 28.35
C SER A 26 -14.36 26.47 28.06
N TYR A 27 -13.52 26.46 29.09
CA TYR A 27 -12.09 26.76 28.95
C TYR A 27 -11.23 25.77 29.73
N GLN A 28 -9.93 25.72 29.38
CA GLN A 28 -8.95 24.80 29.95
C GLN A 28 -7.96 25.58 30.81
N CYS A 29 -7.80 25.16 32.05
CA CYS A 29 -6.86 25.76 32.99
C CYS A 29 -5.74 24.77 33.36
N LYS A 30 -4.65 25.30 33.90
CA LYS A 30 -3.53 24.50 34.40
C LYS A 30 -3.71 24.26 35.89
N TYR A 31 -3.53 23.02 36.33
CA TYR A 31 -3.59 22.67 37.74
C TYR A 31 -2.26 22.99 38.43
N ASP A 32 -2.32 23.71 39.54
CA ASP A 32 -1.17 23.96 40.41
C ASP A 32 -1.38 23.33 41.79
N LYS A 33 -0.61 22.27 42.06
CA LYS A 33 -0.65 21.52 43.32
C LYS A 33 -0.35 22.36 44.56
N LYS A 34 0.37 23.48 44.43
CA LYS A 34 0.72 24.33 45.58
C LYS A 34 -0.43 25.27 45.96
N ILE A 35 -1.26 25.63 44.99
CA ILE A 35 -2.32 26.64 45.17
C ILE A 35 -3.67 25.96 45.45
N PHE A 36 -3.98 24.87 44.75
CA PHE A 36 -5.29 24.21 44.83
C PHE A 36 -5.71 23.73 46.23
N PRO A 37 -4.81 23.14 47.05
CA PRO A 37 -5.15 22.72 48.41
C PRO A 37 -5.51 23.89 49.35
N LEU A 38 -5.12 25.12 49.01
CA LEU A 38 -5.34 26.31 49.85
C LEU A 38 -6.73 26.92 49.68
N TYR A 39 -7.52 26.47 48.69
CA TYR A 39 -8.89 26.96 48.54
C TYR A 39 -9.81 26.39 49.62
N GLN A 40 -10.57 27.27 50.26
CA GLN A 40 -11.44 26.95 51.40
C GLN A 40 -12.48 25.86 51.11
N SER A 41 -12.89 25.72 49.84
CA SER A 41 -13.78 24.64 49.37
C SER A 41 -13.16 23.24 49.45
N HIS A 42 -11.82 23.15 49.44
CA HIS A 42 -11.06 21.91 49.67
C HIS A 42 -10.98 21.58 51.16
N VAL A 43 -10.81 22.59 52.02
CA VAL A 43 -10.68 22.42 53.49
C VAL A 43 -12.00 22.02 54.14
N ASN A 44 -13.15 22.47 53.62
CA ASN A 44 -14.49 22.14 54.12
C ASN A 44 -15.20 21.03 53.29
N GLY A 45 -14.49 20.32 52.41
CA GLY A 45 -14.96 19.07 51.79
C GLY A 45 -16.07 19.18 50.72
N GLN A 46 -16.46 20.38 50.28
CA GLN A 46 -17.52 20.56 49.27
C GLN A 46 -16.99 20.51 47.82
N GLY A 47 -15.67 20.64 47.62
CA GLY A 47 -15.06 20.50 46.29
C GLY A 47 -14.94 19.04 45.87
N VAL A 48 -15.89 18.53 45.09
CA VAL A 48 -15.78 17.19 44.49
C VAL A 48 -15.05 17.28 43.16
N GLU A 49 -13.81 16.79 43.11
CA GLU A 49 -13.06 16.63 41.86
C GLU A 49 -13.46 15.32 41.17
N GLN A 50 -14.19 15.42 40.06
CA GLN A 50 -14.51 14.26 39.22
C GLN A 50 -13.35 14.03 38.25
N VAL A 51 -12.63 12.92 38.43
CA VAL A 51 -11.63 12.47 37.44
C VAL A 51 -12.35 12.07 36.17
N VAL A 52 -11.89 12.61 35.03
CA VAL A 52 -12.45 12.30 33.71
C VAL A 52 -12.33 10.80 33.43
N ASP A 53 -13.47 10.13 33.24
CA ASP A 53 -13.53 8.72 32.85
C ASP A 53 -12.75 8.47 31.55
N LYS A 54 -12.07 7.32 31.46
CA LYS A 54 -11.38 6.82 30.26
C LYS A 54 -12.26 6.90 29.01
N ARG A 55 -13.58 6.77 29.15
CA ARG A 55 -14.55 6.91 28.04
C ARG A 55 -14.52 8.27 27.36
N GLN A 56 -14.14 9.35 28.06
CA GLN A 56 -14.07 10.71 27.50
C GLN A 56 -12.68 11.07 26.94
N ASN A 57 -11.71 10.16 27.05
CA ASN A 57 -10.37 10.35 26.47
C ASN A 57 -10.37 9.89 25.00
N VAL A 58 -10.24 10.85 24.08
CA VAL A 58 -10.22 10.60 22.63
C VAL A 58 -9.07 9.66 22.23
N PHE A 59 -7.90 9.82 22.86
CA PHE A 59 -6.73 8.98 22.59
C PHE A 59 -6.80 7.59 23.21
N SER A 60 -7.74 7.33 24.14
CA SER A 60 -7.95 5.99 24.70
C SER A 60 -8.93 5.16 23.85
N SER A 61 -9.55 5.76 22.83
CA SER A 61 -10.49 5.02 22.00
C SER A 61 -9.75 4.09 21.03
N PRO A 62 -10.13 2.81 20.93
CA PRO A 62 -9.41 1.84 20.11
C PRO A 62 -9.40 2.22 18.62
N LYS A 63 -10.45 2.91 18.15
CA LYS A 63 -10.54 3.41 16.77
C LYS A 63 -9.51 4.50 16.48
N VAL A 64 -9.28 5.44 17.41
CA VAL A 64 -8.29 6.50 17.24
C VAL A 64 -6.88 5.93 17.27
N ILE A 65 -6.61 4.99 18.19
CA ILE A 65 -5.31 4.30 18.26
C ILE A 65 -5.06 3.52 16.96
N LEU A 66 -6.07 2.78 16.47
CA LEU A 66 -5.97 2.05 15.21
C LEU A 66 -5.66 2.99 14.04
N MET A 67 -6.39 4.11 13.91
CA MET A 67 -6.17 5.08 12.84
C MET A 67 -4.77 5.71 12.94
N LEU A 68 -4.34 6.07 14.15
CA LEU A 68 -3.05 6.70 14.42
C LEU A 68 -1.88 5.77 14.07
N CYS A 69 -2.02 4.46 14.27
CA CYS A 69 -1.01 3.47 13.90
C CYS A 69 -1.12 3.04 12.43
N ALA A 70 -2.32 2.77 11.93
CA ALA A 70 -2.53 2.27 10.58
C ALA A 70 -2.16 3.30 9.50
N PHE A 71 -2.46 4.58 9.73
CA PHE A 71 -2.16 5.63 8.76
C PHE A 71 -0.66 5.73 8.40
N PRO A 72 0.28 5.87 9.35
CA PRO A 72 1.70 5.90 9.01
C PRO A 72 2.20 4.58 8.42
N ILE A 73 1.67 3.43 8.86
CA ILE A 73 2.05 2.12 8.29
C ILE A 73 1.65 2.04 6.81
N LEU A 74 0.40 2.37 6.48
CA LEU A 74 -0.09 2.40 5.10
C LEU A 74 0.69 3.41 4.25
N LEU A 75 1.03 4.56 4.81
CA LEU A 75 1.83 5.58 4.14
C LEU A 75 3.23 5.04 3.81
N LEU A 76 3.92 4.41 4.77
CA LEU A 76 5.23 3.81 4.54
C LEU A 76 5.18 2.68 3.51
N ILE A 77 4.18 1.81 3.57
CA ILE A 77 3.96 0.76 2.57
C ILE A 77 3.76 1.38 1.20
N SER A 78 2.92 2.41 1.08
CA SER A 78 2.67 3.09 -0.20
C SER A 78 3.94 3.73 -0.79
N LEU A 79 4.76 4.37 0.05
CA LEU A 79 6.04 4.94 -0.37
C LEU A 79 7.02 3.85 -0.82
N ASN A 80 7.05 2.70 -0.13
CA ASN A 80 7.88 1.57 -0.53
C ASN A 80 7.45 0.98 -1.88
N PHE A 81 6.13 0.82 -2.11
CA PHE A 81 5.61 0.39 -3.41
C PHE A 81 5.93 1.38 -4.52
N LEU A 82 5.83 2.69 -4.24
CA LEU A 82 6.16 3.73 -5.21
C LEU A 82 7.66 3.71 -5.54
N TYR A 83 8.52 3.63 -4.53
CA TYR A 83 9.96 3.50 -4.71
C TYR A 83 10.30 2.26 -5.54
N GLN A 84 9.71 1.12 -5.22
CA GLN A 84 9.91 -0.12 -5.95
C GLN A 84 9.38 -0.04 -7.39
N PHE A 85 8.25 0.63 -7.63
CA PHE A 85 7.71 0.81 -8.97
C PHE A 85 8.69 1.58 -9.87
N PHE A 86 9.29 2.66 -9.37
CA PHE A 86 10.25 3.45 -10.15
C PHE A 86 11.62 2.77 -10.30
N THR A 87 12.10 2.07 -9.27
CA THR A 87 13.41 1.37 -9.32
C THR A 87 13.38 0.03 -10.06
N ARG A 88 12.20 -0.60 -10.22
CA ARG A 88 12.05 -1.84 -11.01
C ARG A 88 12.34 -1.67 -12.50
N PHE A 89 12.31 -0.44 -13.03
CA PHE A 89 12.67 -0.18 -14.42
C PHE A 89 14.19 -0.09 -14.64
N ASP A 90 14.96 0.25 -13.60
CA ASP A 90 16.42 0.31 -13.65
C ASP A 90 17.08 -1.06 -13.38
N ALA A 91 16.37 -1.96 -12.68
CA ALA A 91 16.88 -3.27 -12.26
C ALA A 91 16.64 -4.41 -13.28
N LYS A 92 16.73 -4.15 -14.59
CA LYS A 92 16.71 -5.21 -15.61
C LYS A 92 18.11 -5.47 -16.15
N ASN A 93 18.98 -6.09 -15.35
CA ASN A 93 20.19 -6.78 -15.80
C ASN A 93 20.74 -7.72 -14.71
N GLU A 94 19.93 -8.60 -14.10
CA GLU A 94 20.47 -9.86 -13.58
C GLU A 94 19.49 -10.98 -13.94
N VAL A 95 19.92 -11.79 -14.90
CA VAL A 95 19.27 -13.05 -15.26
C VAL A 95 19.68 -14.05 -14.19
N ASP A 96 18.81 -14.26 -13.21
CA ASP A 96 18.93 -15.40 -12.32
C ASP A 96 18.32 -16.61 -13.06
N VAL A 97 19.20 -17.50 -13.53
CA VAL A 97 18.83 -18.77 -14.17
C VAL A 97 18.35 -19.71 -13.06
N PRO A 98 17.12 -20.24 -13.10
CA PRO A 98 16.74 -21.31 -12.17
C PRO A 98 17.55 -22.57 -12.51
N ALA A 99 18.37 -23.02 -11.58
CA ALA A 99 18.98 -24.34 -11.62
C ALA A 99 17.87 -25.40 -11.53
N GLU A 100 17.45 -25.94 -12.68
CA GLU A 100 16.60 -27.11 -12.73
C GLU A 100 17.34 -28.32 -12.17
N GLN A 101 16.71 -28.92 -11.17
CA GLN A 101 17.15 -30.07 -10.41
C GLN A 101 17.21 -31.29 -11.33
N ALA A 102 18.42 -31.83 -11.49
CA ALA A 102 18.63 -33.14 -12.06
C ALA A 102 17.95 -34.20 -11.17
N THR A 103 16.85 -34.78 -11.64
CA THR A 103 16.37 -36.09 -11.18
C THR A 103 16.23 -37.00 -12.39
N SER A 104 17.33 -37.70 -12.69
CA SER A 104 17.34 -38.81 -13.65
C SER A 104 16.51 -39.96 -13.10
N GLN A 105 15.27 -40.12 -13.57
CA GLN A 105 14.56 -41.40 -13.47
C GLN A 105 14.76 -42.19 -14.76
N ARG A 106 15.69 -43.12 -14.65
CA ARG A 106 15.91 -44.27 -15.53
C ARG A 106 14.68 -45.18 -15.47
N ILE A 107 13.94 -45.33 -16.56
CA ILE A 107 13.17 -46.55 -16.84
C ILE A 107 13.45 -46.96 -18.29
N ASN A 108 14.14 -48.09 -18.41
CA ASN A 108 14.36 -48.79 -19.67
C ASN A 108 13.03 -49.37 -20.15
N GLN A 109 12.70 -49.24 -21.43
CA GLN A 109 11.96 -50.28 -22.13
C GLN A 109 12.37 -50.35 -23.60
N THR A 110 12.91 -51.52 -23.93
CA THR A 110 13.32 -52.04 -25.22
C THR A 110 12.17 -52.19 -26.22
N SER A 111 12.42 -51.93 -27.50
CA SER A 111 12.32 -52.93 -28.59
C SER A 111 12.24 -52.26 -29.98
N ASN A 112 13.20 -52.61 -30.83
CA ASN A 112 13.09 -52.87 -32.28
C ASN A 112 12.31 -51.91 -33.19
N LYS A 113 13.00 -51.33 -34.17
CA LYS A 113 13.11 -51.84 -35.56
C LYS A 113 13.39 -50.69 -36.53
N SER A 114 14.44 -50.89 -37.32
CA SER A 114 14.97 -50.07 -38.41
C SER A 114 13.91 -49.60 -39.40
N ILE A 115 13.99 -48.34 -39.87
CA ILE A 115 13.88 -47.95 -41.29
C ILE A 115 14.72 -46.69 -41.53
N ILE A 116 15.69 -46.80 -42.45
CA ILE A 116 16.45 -45.70 -43.07
C ILE A 116 15.59 -45.13 -44.21
N SER A 117 15.36 -43.82 -44.24
CA SER A 117 14.83 -43.08 -45.40
C SER A 117 15.02 -41.55 -45.23
N PRO A 118 15.03 -40.77 -46.32
CA PRO A 118 16.16 -39.92 -46.70
C PRO A 118 16.15 -38.50 -46.13
N LEU A 119 17.34 -37.89 -46.13
CA LEU A 119 17.64 -36.51 -45.77
C LEU A 119 16.80 -35.52 -46.60
N ILE A 120 15.76 -34.95 -45.98
CA ILE A 120 15.07 -33.76 -46.49
C ILE A 120 15.95 -32.55 -46.11
N PRO A 121 16.34 -31.66 -47.04
CA PRO A 121 16.98 -30.40 -46.69
C PRO A 121 16.00 -29.58 -45.85
N MET A 122 16.33 -29.40 -44.57
CA MET A 122 15.54 -28.58 -43.66
C MET A 122 15.58 -27.13 -44.18
N PRO A 123 14.43 -26.46 -44.36
CA PRO A 123 14.43 -25.05 -44.77
C PRO A 123 15.11 -24.23 -43.68
N ILE A 124 16.19 -23.54 -44.06
CA ILE A 124 16.88 -22.60 -43.19
C ILE A 124 15.82 -21.59 -42.71
N PRO A 125 15.55 -21.49 -41.40
CA PRO A 125 14.60 -20.51 -40.90
C PRO A 125 15.07 -19.12 -41.34
N PRO A 126 14.19 -18.26 -41.87
CA PRO A 126 14.58 -16.95 -42.34
C PRO A 126 15.28 -16.19 -41.21
N PRO A 127 16.34 -15.41 -41.52
CA PRO A 127 17.08 -14.69 -40.51
C PRO A 127 16.12 -13.78 -39.74
N ILE A 128 16.01 -14.02 -38.44
CA ILE A 128 15.16 -13.24 -37.55
C ILE A 128 15.71 -11.80 -37.52
N SER A 129 14.85 -10.81 -37.76
CA SER A 129 15.26 -9.42 -37.75
C SER A 129 15.71 -9.02 -36.35
N GLU A 130 16.99 -8.66 -36.19
CA GLU A 130 17.51 -8.24 -34.88
C GLU A 130 16.94 -6.89 -34.43
N GLN A 131 16.53 -6.04 -35.38
CA GLN A 131 16.09 -4.66 -35.11
C GLN A 131 14.59 -4.55 -34.84
N TRP A 132 13.75 -5.23 -35.62
CA TRP A 132 12.30 -5.12 -35.52
C TRP A 132 11.67 -6.38 -34.93
N ARG A 133 10.73 -6.20 -34.00
CA ARG A 133 9.94 -7.29 -33.42
C ARG A 133 8.45 -6.98 -33.50
N ILE A 134 7.66 -8.01 -33.76
CA ILE A 134 6.20 -7.92 -33.72
C ILE A 134 5.77 -7.86 -32.26
N VAL A 135 5.03 -6.81 -31.88
CA VAL A 135 4.54 -6.60 -30.50
C VAL A 135 3.04 -6.88 -30.39
N GLY A 136 2.32 -6.79 -31.50
CA GLY A 136 0.89 -7.06 -31.51
C GLY A 136 0.28 -6.98 -32.89
N LYS A 137 -0.99 -7.34 -32.97
CA LYS A 137 -1.84 -7.18 -34.14
C LYS A 137 -2.97 -6.23 -33.78
N LEU A 138 -3.30 -5.33 -34.68
CA LEU A 138 -4.44 -4.44 -34.56
C LEU A 138 -5.39 -4.72 -35.71
N GLU A 139 -6.67 -4.89 -35.40
CA GLU A 139 -7.73 -5.02 -36.39
C GLU A 139 -8.75 -3.92 -36.15
N LYS A 140 -9.01 -3.12 -37.18
CA LYS A 140 -9.96 -2.02 -37.14
C LYS A 140 -10.58 -1.84 -38.53
N GLU A 141 -11.90 -1.73 -38.60
CA GLU A 141 -12.63 -1.48 -39.85
C GLU A 141 -12.31 -2.49 -40.97
N GLY A 142 -12.16 -3.79 -40.62
CA GLY A 142 -11.87 -4.86 -41.56
C GLY A 142 -10.46 -4.83 -42.17
N ARG A 143 -9.58 -3.96 -41.68
CA ARG A 143 -8.17 -3.91 -42.03
C ARG A 143 -7.34 -4.44 -40.87
N SER A 144 -6.34 -5.24 -41.21
CA SER A 144 -5.39 -5.81 -40.25
C SER A 144 -4.05 -5.12 -40.36
N TRP A 145 -3.49 -4.74 -39.22
CA TRP A 145 -2.17 -4.13 -39.10
C TRP A 145 -1.30 -4.92 -38.13
N VAL A 146 -0.01 -4.97 -38.42
CA VAL A 146 1.02 -5.50 -37.54
C VAL A 146 1.74 -4.33 -36.88
N ILE A 147 1.89 -4.42 -35.56
CA ILE A 147 2.62 -3.43 -34.77
C ILE A 147 4.06 -3.92 -34.61
N LEU A 148 4.99 -3.15 -35.18
CA LEU A 148 6.42 -3.39 -35.08
C LEU A 148 7.04 -2.46 -34.04
N LYS A 149 7.97 -2.99 -33.24
CA LYS A 149 8.76 -2.23 -32.28
C LYS A 149 10.25 -2.45 -32.51
N ASP A 150 10.99 -1.36 -32.47
CA ASP A 150 12.45 -1.33 -32.51
C ASP A 150 13.06 -1.43 -31.08
N LYS A 151 14.35 -1.78 -30.96
CA LYS A 151 15.10 -1.79 -29.69
C LYS A 151 15.02 -0.45 -28.94
N GLN A 152 14.93 0.65 -29.68
CA GLN A 152 14.80 2.02 -29.14
C GLN A 152 13.36 2.39 -28.74
N GLY A 153 12.40 1.45 -28.85
CA GLY A 153 11.02 1.66 -28.44
C GLY A 153 10.14 2.41 -29.46
N ARG A 154 10.66 2.72 -30.65
CA ARG A 154 9.89 3.31 -31.74
C ARG A 154 8.88 2.29 -32.28
N LEU A 155 7.65 2.74 -32.49
CA LEU A 155 6.55 1.93 -33.02
C LEU A 155 6.25 2.29 -34.47
N ARG A 156 6.07 1.27 -35.31
CA ARG A 156 5.61 1.41 -36.70
C ARG A 156 4.43 0.47 -36.93
N LEU A 157 3.44 0.96 -37.67
CA LEU A 157 2.29 0.19 -38.13
C LEU A 157 2.50 -0.16 -39.58
N GLU A 158 2.35 -1.45 -39.92
CA GLU A 158 2.43 -1.96 -41.28
C GLU A 158 1.15 -2.74 -41.59
N PRO A 159 0.54 -2.59 -42.78
CA PRO A 159 -0.61 -3.40 -43.17
C PRO A 159 -0.22 -4.88 -43.18
N ALA A 160 -1.07 -5.75 -42.61
CA ALA A 160 -0.80 -7.19 -42.55
C ALA A 160 -1.07 -7.91 -43.88
N SER A 161 -1.63 -7.20 -44.87
CA SER A 161 -1.90 -7.68 -46.23
C SER A 161 -1.26 -6.71 -47.22
N GLY A 162 -0.35 -7.23 -48.03
CA GLY A 162 0.19 -6.60 -49.23
C GLY A 162 -0.33 -7.31 -50.47
#